data_AF-A0A8J8WBL7-F1
#
_entry.id   AF-A0A8J8WBL7-F1
#
_cell.length_a   1.000
_cell.length_b   1.000
_cell.length_c   1.000
_cell.angle_alpha   90.00
_cell.angle_beta   90.00
_cell.angle_gamma   90.00
#
_symmetry.space_group_name_H-M   'P 1'
#
loop_
_entity.id
_entity.type
_entity.pdbx_description
1 polymer ?
#
loop_
_entity_poly.entity_id
_entity_poly.type
_entity_poly.pdbx_seq_one_letter_code
_entity_poly.pdbx_strand_id
1 'polypeptide(L)'
;MMIKLPFYSAQLTELLQDMKTTYSTAKICRYDSRKRRYSNGDYDYYSDFEPTDSENEIPCIPNLSLEPELNNLMASSRDPAELRYVWRAWREVSGKPLRQKYLRFVELANEAAKLNGFNDAGEYWRSEYEVDNFSEQLEVLWERLQPLYQQLHAYVRARLVQRYGEEVVPKNGPIPAHLLGNSRLSDYLSMTIKCLLV
;
A
#
# COMPACT_ATOMS: atom_id res chain seq x y z
N MET A 1 38.66 -9.36 4.26
CA MET A 1 37.33 -8.71 4.27
C MET A 1 36.70 -8.59 2.88
N MET A 2 37.49 -8.43 1.79
CA MET A 2 36.99 -8.21 0.41
C MET A 2 36.24 -9.38 -0.27
N ILE A 3 36.31 -10.62 0.24
CA ILE A 3 35.69 -11.80 -0.43
C ILE A 3 34.17 -11.86 -0.19
N LYS A 4 33.65 -11.25 0.89
CA LYS A 4 32.22 -11.34 1.25
C LYS A 4 31.34 -10.32 0.52
N LEU A 5 31.87 -9.14 0.19
CA LEU A 5 31.14 -8.08 -0.52
C LEU A 5 30.46 -8.54 -1.84
N PRO A 6 31.15 -9.25 -2.75
CA PRO A 6 30.51 -9.73 -3.99
C PRO A 6 29.45 -10.82 -3.76
N PHE A 7 29.57 -11.61 -2.68
CA PHE A 7 28.58 -12.61 -2.31
C PHE A 7 27.31 -11.97 -1.75
N TYR A 8 27.45 -10.99 -0.86
CA TYR A 8 26.33 -10.21 -0.33
C TYR A 8 25.61 -9.40 -1.42
N SER A 9 26.36 -8.81 -2.36
CA SER A 9 25.76 -8.07 -3.47
C SER A 9 24.94 -8.97 -4.39
N ALA A 10 25.37 -10.22 -4.65
CA ALA A 10 24.63 -11.17 -5.46
C ALA A 10 23.31 -11.58 -4.80
N GLN A 11 23.35 -11.98 -3.52
CA GLN A 11 22.14 -12.36 -2.77
C GLN A 11 21.13 -11.21 -2.65
N LEU A 12 21.62 -9.99 -2.39
CA LEU A 12 20.76 -8.82 -2.28
C LEU A 12 20.11 -8.50 -3.64
N THR A 13 20.86 -8.62 -4.74
CA THR A 13 20.34 -8.37 -6.10
C THR A 13 19.27 -9.40 -6.49
N GLU A 14 19.51 -10.68 -6.20
CA GLU A 14 18.55 -11.76 -6.45
C GLU A 14 17.24 -11.53 -5.68
N LEU A 15 17.34 -11.24 -4.38
CA LEU A 15 16.20 -10.97 -3.51
C LEU A 15 15.41 -9.74 -3.97
N LEU A 16 16.09 -8.66 -4.35
CA LEU A 16 15.45 -7.47 -4.89
C LEU A 16 14.73 -7.77 -6.21
N GLN A 17 15.33 -8.55 -7.10
CA GLN A 17 14.72 -8.92 -8.38
C GLN A 17 13.49 -9.81 -8.18
N ASP A 18 13.54 -10.74 -7.24
CA ASP A 18 12.42 -11.60 -6.87
C ASP A 18 11.28 -10.79 -6.24
N MET A 19 11.57 -9.84 -5.33
CA MET A 19 10.56 -8.93 -4.78
C MET A 19 9.90 -8.05 -5.86
N LYS A 20 10.70 -7.50 -6.79
CA LYS A 20 10.19 -6.72 -7.93
C LYS A 20 9.27 -7.57 -8.81
N THR A 21 9.68 -8.81 -9.10
CA THR A 21 8.91 -9.75 -9.92
C THR A 21 7.60 -10.15 -9.25
N THR A 22 7.64 -10.47 -7.95
CA THR A 22 6.46 -10.79 -7.15
C THR A 22 5.44 -9.66 -7.23
N TYR A 23 5.89 -8.41 -7.10
CA TYR A 23 5.03 -7.24 -7.12
C TYR A 23 4.47 -6.93 -8.51
N SER A 24 5.27 -7.05 -9.57
CA SER A 24 4.86 -6.72 -10.95
C SER A 24 3.97 -7.79 -11.59
N THR A 25 4.13 -9.06 -11.19
CA THR A 25 3.36 -10.18 -11.75
C THR A 25 2.10 -10.51 -10.97
N ALA A 26 1.93 -9.94 -9.77
CA ALA A 26 0.74 -10.11 -8.95
C ALA A 26 -0.52 -9.68 -9.72
N LYS A 27 -1.55 -10.52 -9.64
CA LYS A 27 -2.86 -10.29 -10.25
C LYS A 27 -3.95 -10.63 -9.24
N ILE A 28 -5.04 -9.87 -9.29
CA ILE A 28 -6.22 -10.12 -8.47
C ILE A 28 -7.45 -10.40 -9.33
N CYS A 29 -8.47 -10.97 -8.70
CA CYS A 29 -9.77 -11.13 -9.31
C CYS A 29 -10.57 -9.82 -9.30
N ARG A 30 -11.56 -9.74 -10.20
CA ARG A 30 -12.54 -8.65 -10.18
C ARG A 30 -13.50 -8.82 -9.01
N TYR A 31 -14.00 -7.69 -8.53
CA TYR A 31 -15.06 -7.67 -7.52
C TYR A 31 -16.39 -8.19 -8.12
N ASP A 32 -17.07 -9.10 -7.42
CA ASP A 32 -18.41 -9.56 -7.79
C ASP A 32 -19.46 -8.99 -6.82
N SER A 33 -20.22 -8.00 -7.30
CA SER A 33 -21.27 -7.35 -6.52
C SER A 33 -22.46 -8.27 -6.21
N ARG A 34 -22.62 -9.42 -6.88
CA ARG A 34 -23.70 -10.38 -6.61
C ARG A 34 -23.45 -11.15 -5.32
N LYS A 35 -22.19 -11.37 -4.95
CA LYS A 35 -21.83 -11.97 -3.65
C LYS A 35 -22.30 -11.12 -2.46
N ARG A 36 -22.59 -9.83 -2.67
CA ARG A 36 -23.17 -8.92 -1.66
C ARG A 36 -24.63 -9.23 -1.28
N ARG A 37 -25.41 -9.90 -2.15
CA ARG A 37 -26.85 -10.13 -1.92
C ARG A 37 -27.18 -11.38 -1.08
N TYR A 38 -26.20 -12.24 -0.81
CA TYR A 38 -26.43 -13.49 -0.07
C TYR A 38 -26.24 -13.37 1.45
N SER A 39 -25.67 -12.27 1.94
CA SER A 39 -25.53 -11.98 3.38
C SER A 39 -26.69 -11.10 3.87
N ASN A 40 -27.89 -11.67 3.96
CA ASN A 40 -28.98 -11.08 4.74
C ASN A 40 -28.72 -11.36 6.23
N GLY A 41 -28.14 -10.39 6.94
CA GLY A 41 -27.98 -10.41 8.40
C GLY A 41 -26.56 -10.76 8.83
N ASP A 42 -25.98 -9.89 9.65
CA ASP A 42 -24.58 -9.86 10.14
C ASP A 42 -23.50 -9.53 9.10
N TYR A 43 -23.08 -8.27 9.15
CA TYR A 43 -21.95 -7.74 8.40
C TYR A 43 -20.64 -8.17 9.08
N ASP A 44 -20.19 -9.40 8.79
CA ASP A 44 -18.94 -9.90 9.34
C ASP A 44 -17.73 -9.32 8.57
N TYR A 45 -16.85 -8.67 9.32
CA TYR A 45 -15.64 -8.02 8.83
C TYR A 45 -14.62 -9.00 8.22
N TYR A 46 -14.77 -10.31 8.50
CA TYR A 46 -13.87 -11.40 8.14
C TYR A 46 -14.38 -12.34 7.03
N SER A 47 -15.66 -12.29 6.63
CA SER A 47 -16.29 -13.32 5.78
C SER A 47 -15.89 -13.28 4.29
N ASP A 48 -15.33 -12.16 3.80
CA ASP A 48 -14.91 -12.05 2.38
C ASP A 48 -13.69 -12.94 2.02
N PHE A 49 -13.11 -13.63 3.01
CA PHE A 49 -11.94 -14.50 2.86
C PHE A 49 -12.01 -15.78 3.72
N GLU A 50 -13.19 -16.16 4.24
CA GLU A 50 -13.33 -17.56 4.61
C GLU A 50 -13.11 -18.38 3.33
N PRO A 51 -12.24 -19.40 3.35
CA PRO A 51 -12.14 -20.31 2.23
C PRO A 51 -13.53 -20.90 2.06
N THR A 52 -14.20 -20.57 0.96
CA THR A 52 -15.48 -21.18 0.68
C THR A 52 -15.21 -22.66 0.45
N ASP A 53 -15.40 -23.48 1.48
CA ASP A 53 -15.61 -24.93 1.38
C ASP A 53 -16.97 -25.21 0.70
N SER A 54 -17.26 -24.48 -0.37
CA SER A 54 -18.38 -24.77 -1.26
C SER A 54 -17.75 -25.23 -2.57
N GLU A 55 -17.91 -26.51 -2.85
CA GLU A 55 -17.42 -27.23 -4.04
C GLU A 55 -17.95 -26.68 -5.38
N ASN A 56 -18.61 -25.51 -5.38
CA ASN A 56 -19.28 -24.89 -6.51
C ASN A 56 -18.90 -23.42 -6.77
N GLU A 57 -17.88 -22.85 -6.11
CA GLU A 57 -17.34 -21.56 -6.54
C GLU A 57 -16.44 -21.74 -7.77
N ILE A 58 -16.88 -21.23 -8.93
CA ILE A 58 -16.03 -21.11 -10.11
C ILE A 58 -14.84 -20.23 -9.72
N PRO A 59 -13.60 -20.76 -9.70
CA PRO A 59 -12.42 -19.96 -9.37
C PRO A 59 -12.33 -18.80 -10.34
N CYS A 60 -12.30 -17.58 -9.82
CA CYS A 60 -12.10 -16.41 -10.65
C CYS A 60 -10.70 -16.48 -11.28
N ILE A 61 -10.58 -16.15 -12.57
CA ILE A 61 -9.28 -16.06 -13.25
C ILE A 61 -8.69 -14.69 -12.91
N PRO A 62 -7.56 -14.60 -12.16
CA PRO A 62 -6.96 -13.32 -11.79
C PRO A 62 -6.45 -12.61 -13.04
N ASN A 63 -7.03 -11.46 -13.36
CA ASN A 63 -6.74 -10.72 -14.58
C ASN A 63 -6.48 -9.22 -14.38
N LEU A 64 -6.55 -8.72 -13.14
CA LEU A 64 -6.23 -7.35 -12.82
C LEU A 64 -4.79 -7.23 -12.31
N SER A 65 -3.90 -6.70 -13.14
CA SER A 65 -2.58 -6.23 -12.73
C SER A 65 -2.63 -4.83 -12.13
N LEU A 66 -1.59 -4.46 -11.40
CA LEU A 66 -1.47 -3.14 -10.77
C LEU A 66 -1.58 -1.99 -11.77
N GLU A 67 -0.84 -2.11 -12.87
CA GLU A 67 -0.79 -1.14 -13.94
C GLU A 67 -1.15 -1.81 -15.26
N PRO A 68 -2.06 -1.21 -16.05
CA PRO A 68 -2.89 -0.03 -15.73
C PRO A 68 -4.19 -0.37 -14.98
N GLU A 69 -4.60 -1.64 -14.88
CA GLU A 69 -5.98 -2.01 -14.59
C GLU A 69 -6.43 -1.61 -13.18
N LEU A 70 -5.64 -1.98 -12.16
CA LEU A 70 -5.98 -1.69 -10.77
C LEU A 70 -6.01 -0.20 -10.49
N ASN A 71 -5.02 0.53 -11.00
CA ASN A 71 -4.94 1.99 -10.82
C ASN A 71 -6.12 2.69 -11.48
N ASN A 72 -6.49 2.29 -12.69
CA ASN A 72 -7.66 2.84 -13.38
C ASN A 72 -8.97 2.52 -12.64
N LEU A 73 -9.11 1.29 -12.14
CA LEU A 73 -10.28 0.89 -11.34
C LEU A 73 -10.36 1.71 -10.06
N MET A 74 -9.27 1.81 -9.30
CA MET A 74 -9.24 2.58 -8.06
C MET A 74 -9.46 4.08 -8.27
N ALA A 75 -9.02 4.62 -9.41
CA ALA A 75 -9.24 6.02 -9.78
C ALA A 75 -10.69 6.30 -10.23
N SER A 76 -11.32 5.37 -10.96
CA SER A 76 -12.65 5.57 -11.57
C SER A 76 -13.81 5.07 -10.71
N SER A 77 -13.64 3.97 -9.98
CA SER A 77 -14.71 3.39 -9.15
C SER A 77 -15.12 4.33 -8.02
N ARG A 78 -16.41 4.26 -7.68
CA ARG A 78 -17.07 5.02 -6.61
C ARG A 78 -17.83 4.10 -5.66
N ASP A 79 -17.75 2.78 -5.80
CA ASP A 79 -18.33 1.85 -4.83
C ASP A 79 -17.33 1.60 -3.69
N PRO A 80 -17.63 1.98 -2.43
CA PRO A 80 -16.77 1.71 -1.29
C PRO A 80 -16.42 0.24 -1.12
N ALA A 81 -17.36 -0.66 -1.41
CA ALA A 81 -17.16 -2.10 -1.25
C ALA A 81 -16.17 -2.65 -2.29
N GLU A 82 -16.30 -2.23 -3.55
CA GLU A 82 -15.35 -2.57 -4.61
C GLU A 82 -13.95 -2.04 -4.30
N LEU A 83 -13.84 -0.75 -3.94
CA LEU A 83 -12.55 -0.15 -3.60
C LEU A 83 -11.86 -0.85 -2.43
N ARG A 84 -12.63 -1.22 -1.41
CA ARG A 84 -12.14 -1.96 -0.24
C ARG A 84 -11.67 -3.37 -0.61
N TYR A 85 -12.46 -4.12 -1.38
CA TYR A 85 -12.10 -5.46 -1.86
C TYR A 85 -10.79 -5.42 -2.64
N VAL A 86 -10.73 -4.56 -3.65
CA VAL A 86 -9.59 -4.43 -4.56
C VAL A 86 -8.31 -4.04 -3.81
N TRP A 87 -8.41 -3.06 -2.90
CA TRP A 87 -7.28 -2.62 -2.08
C TRP A 87 -6.76 -3.73 -1.15
N ARG A 88 -7.67 -4.51 -0.54
CA ARG A 88 -7.31 -5.64 0.35
C ARG A 88 -6.71 -6.78 -0.46
N ALA A 89 -7.39 -7.24 -1.50
CA ALA A 89 -6.95 -8.33 -2.37
C ALA A 89 -5.57 -8.07 -2.96
N TRP A 90 -5.29 -6.82 -3.36
CA TRP A 90 -3.96 -6.44 -3.84
C TRP A 90 -2.88 -6.63 -2.78
N ARG A 91 -3.11 -6.17 -1.54
CA ARG A 91 -2.14 -6.32 -0.43
C ARG A 91 -1.97 -7.76 0.02
N GLU A 92 -3.00 -8.57 -0.11
CA GLU A 92 -2.96 -10.00 0.16
C GLU A 92 -2.04 -10.72 -0.83
N VAL A 93 -2.28 -10.55 -2.13
CA VAL A 93 -1.51 -11.24 -3.18
C VAL A 93 -0.10 -10.68 -3.33
N SER A 94 0.09 -9.35 -3.27
CA SER A 94 1.41 -8.74 -3.43
C SER A 94 2.20 -8.67 -2.12
N GLY A 95 1.54 -8.40 -0.99
CA GLY A 95 2.21 -8.09 0.27
C GLY A 95 2.57 -9.30 1.12
N LYS A 96 1.69 -10.30 1.25
CA LYS A 96 1.98 -11.49 2.07
C LYS A 96 3.25 -12.23 1.62
N PRO A 97 3.47 -12.50 0.31
CA PRO A 97 4.68 -13.17 -0.15
C PRO A 97 5.95 -12.34 0.06
N LEU A 98 5.84 -11.02 0.12
CA LEU A 98 6.96 -10.11 0.32
C LEU A 98 7.43 -10.05 1.78
N ARG A 99 6.60 -10.42 2.76
CA ARG A 99 6.93 -10.26 4.19
C ARG A 99 8.27 -10.90 4.58
N GLN A 100 8.44 -12.19 4.27
CA GLN A 100 9.66 -12.91 4.65
C GLN A 100 10.87 -12.44 3.83
N LYS A 101 10.67 -12.14 2.55
CA LYS A 101 11.70 -11.60 1.66
C LYS A 101 12.21 -10.24 2.17
N TYR A 102 11.31 -9.38 2.64
CA TYR A 102 11.65 -8.06 3.17
C TYR A 102 12.44 -8.14 4.49
N LEU A 103 12.08 -9.07 5.38
CA LEU A 103 12.87 -9.31 6.60
C LEU A 103 14.31 -9.71 6.25
N ARG A 104 14.46 -10.65 5.31
CA ARG A 104 15.78 -11.06 4.84
C ARG A 104 16.56 -9.92 4.18
N PHE A 105 15.87 -9.06 3.44
CA PHE A 105 16.46 -7.88 2.82
C PHE A 105 17.02 -6.92 3.86
N VAL A 106 16.25 -6.63 4.93
CA VAL A 106 16.69 -5.72 6.01
C VAL A 106 17.91 -6.29 6.75
N GLU A 107 17.93 -7.60 7.02
CA GLU A 107 19.09 -8.26 7.62
C GLU A 107 20.35 -8.07 6.77
N LEU A 108 20.28 -8.44 5.49
CA LEU A 108 21.40 -8.34 4.56
C LEU A 108 21.86 -6.90 4.34
N ALA A 109 20.92 -5.95 4.25
CA ALA A 109 21.22 -4.53 4.09
C ALA A 109 21.96 -3.98 5.31
N ASN A 110 21.53 -4.35 6.53
CA ASN A 110 22.19 -3.93 7.76
C ASN A 110 23.58 -4.58 7.93
N GLU A 111 23.75 -5.85 7.55
CA GLU A 111 25.07 -6.50 7.52
C GLU A 111 26.02 -5.77 6.56
N ALA A 112 25.55 -5.43 5.36
CA ALA A 112 26.32 -4.68 4.38
C ALA A 112 26.71 -3.28 4.89
N ALA A 113 25.78 -2.56 5.53
CA ALA A 113 26.04 -1.25 6.12
C ALA A 113 27.12 -1.31 7.21
N LYS A 114 27.06 -2.30 8.10
CA LYS A 114 28.07 -2.54 9.15
C LYS A 114 29.45 -2.85 8.59
N LEU A 115 29.53 -3.60 7.49
CA LEU A 115 30.80 -3.86 6.81
C LEU A 115 31.42 -2.61 6.19
N ASN A 116 30.59 -1.60 5.88
CA ASN A 116 31.02 -0.30 5.36
C ASN A 116 31.21 0.76 6.48
N GLY A 117 31.13 0.38 7.75
CA GLY A 117 31.39 1.27 8.89
C GLY A 117 30.18 2.06 9.40
N PHE A 118 28.97 1.76 8.92
CA PHE A 118 27.71 2.37 9.39
C PHE A 118 27.02 1.50 10.44
N ASN A 119 26.17 2.08 11.28
CA ASN A 119 25.41 1.36 12.32
C ASN A 119 24.30 0.50 11.72
N ASP A 120 23.62 1.02 10.69
CA ASP A 120 22.52 0.36 9.97
C ASP A 120 22.37 0.88 8.52
N ALA A 121 21.52 0.21 7.75
CA ALA A 121 21.24 0.57 6.36
C ALA A 121 20.58 1.96 6.21
N GLY A 122 19.86 2.43 7.23
CA GLY A 122 19.24 3.76 7.22
C GLY A 122 20.26 4.87 7.38
N GLU A 123 21.28 4.68 8.22
CA GLU A 123 22.40 5.61 8.33
C GLU A 123 23.20 5.67 7.02
N TYR A 124 23.46 4.51 6.41
CA TYR A 124 24.08 4.44 5.08
C TYR A 124 23.26 5.20 4.02
N TRP A 125 21.92 5.11 4.02
CA TRP A 125 21.10 5.90 3.10
C TRP A 125 21.10 7.40 3.41
N ARG A 126 21.19 7.79 4.69
CA ARG A 126 21.26 9.20 5.08
C ARG A 126 22.61 9.82 4.78
N SER A 127 23.71 9.05 4.76
CA SER A 127 25.04 9.59 4.48
C SER A 127 25.19 10.14 3.07
N GLU A 128 24.37 9.69 2.11
CA GLU A 128 24.31 10.25 0.74
C GLU A 128 23.93 11.74 0.72
N TYR A 129 23.26 12.23 1.77
CA TYR A 129 22.90 13.65 1.89
C TYR A 129 24.02 14.49 2.53
N GLU A 130 25.05 13.88 3.11
CA GLU A 130 26.18 14.55 3.78
C GLU A 130 25.77 15.61 4.82
N VAL A 131 24.66 15.38 5.55
CA VAL A 131 24.12 16.27 6.58
C VAL A 131 23.98 15.53 7.91
N ASP A 132 24.71 15.99 8.93
CA ASP A 132 24.77 15.33 10.25
C ASP A 132 23.42 15.32 10.99
N ASN A 133 22.60 16.37 10.85
CA ASN A 133 21.30 16.53 11.51
C ASN A 133 20.10 16.44 10.54
N PHE A 134 20.20 15.54 9.56
CA PHE A 134 19.20 15.41 8.49
C PHE A 134 17.79 15.10 9.04
N SER A 135 17.70 14.21 10.03
CA SER A 135 16.42 13.78 10.61
C SER A 135 15.73 14.92 11.36
N GLU A 136 16.49 15.71 12.14
CA GLU A 136 15.99 16.85 12.88
C GLU A 136 15.51 17.96 11.94
N GLN A 137 16.25 18.23 10.86
CA GLN A 137 15.82 19.20 9.85
C GLN A 137 14.52 18.77 9.17
N LEU A 138 14.35 17.48 8.89
CA LEU A 138 13.12 16.93 8.30
C LEU A 138 11.93 17.05 9.25
N GLU A 139 12.14 16.82 10.55
CA GLU A 139 11.10 16.97 11.58
C GLU A 139 10.64 18.43 11.69
N VAL A 140 11.57 19.39 11.73
CA VAL A 140 11.24 20.83 11.73
C VAL A 140 10.46 21.22 10.47
N LEU A 141 10.81 20.67 9.30
CA LEU A 141 10.08 20.93 8.07
C LEU A 141 8.66 20.35 8.13
N TRP A 142 8.52 19.13 8.67
CA TRP A 142 7.22 18.50 8.87
C TRP A 142 6.33 19.32 9.80
N GLU A 143 6.84 19.81 10.93
CA GLU A 143 6.08 20.68 11.85
C GLU A 143 5.57 21.96 11.17
N ARG A 144 6.36 22.54 10.25
CA ARG A 144 5.94 23.72 9.47
C ARG A 144 4.85 23.39 8.45
N LEU A 145 4.90 22.20 7.85
CA LEU A 145 3.91 21.75 6.85
C LEU A 145 2.64 21.17 7.48
N GLN A 146 2.73 20.66 8.71
CA GLN A 146 1.65 19.97 9.40
C GLN A 146 0.34 20.78 9.48
N PRO A 147 0.33 22.10 9.81
CA PRO A 147 -0.91 22.87 9.84
C PRO A 147 -1.63 22.91 8.48
N LEU A 148 -0.87 23.01 7.38
CA LEU A 148 -1.43 22.99 6.02
C LEU A 148 -1.98 21.60 5.68
N TYR A 149 -1.23 20.55 6.00
CA TYR A 149 -1.67 19.18 5.79
C TYR A 149 -2.95 18.87 6.57
N GLN A 150 -3.06 19.32 7.82
CA GLN A 150 -4.26 19.11 8.65
C GLN A 150 -5.49 19.79 8.05
N GLN A 151 -5.37 21.01 7.53
CA GLN A 151 -6.46 21.70 6.83
C GLN A 151 -6.88 20.96 5.57
N LEU A 152 -5.91 20.52 4.75
CA LEU A 152 -6.18 19.74 3.54
C LEU A 152 -6.84 18.40 3.86
N HIS A 153 -6.32 17.67 4.85
CA HIS A 153 -6.88 16.41 5.33
C HIS A 153 -8.32 16.59 5.82
N ALA A 154 -8.59 17.65 6.61
CA ALA A 154 -9.94 17.96 7.08
C ALA A 154 -10.91 18.29 5.93
N TYR A 155 -10.45 19.08 4.94
CA TYR A 155 -11.25 19.40 3.75
C TYR A 155 -11.59 18.16 2.93
N VAL A 156 -10.60 17.32 2.62
CA VAL A 156 -10.81 16.07 1.87
C VAL A 156 -11.74 15.14 2.63
N ARG A 157 -11.55 14.99 3.95
CA ARG A 157 -12.44 14.17 4.78
C ARG A 157 -13.88 14.68 4.73
N ALA A 158 -14.11 15.99 4.84
CA ALA A 158 -15.45 16.56 4.75
C ALA A 158 -16.12 16.25 3.40
N ARG A 159 -15.37 16.34 2.28
CA ARG A 159 -15.86 15.97 0.95
C ARG A 159 -16.18 14.47 0.83
N LEU A 160 -15.34 13.61 1.41
CA LEU A 160 -15.57 12.17 1.42
C LEU A 160 -16.81 11.80 2.25
N VAL A 161 -17.01 12.44 3.42
CA VAL A 161 -18.23 12.27 4.24
C VAL A 161 -19.48 12.68 3.46
N GLN A 162 -19.45 13.81 2.75
CA GLN A 162 -20.57 14.26 1.90
C GLN A 162 -20.92 13.23 0.82
N ARG A 163 -19.92 12.50 0.29
CA ARG A 163 -20.12 11.55 -0.80
C ARG A 163 -20.51 10.14 -0.33
N TYR A 164 -19.88 9.65 0.72
CA TYR A 164 -19.97 8.26 1.16
C TYR A 164 -20.78 8.06 2.44
N GLY A 165 -21.14 9.15 3.12
CA GLY A 165 -21.82 9.11 4.41
C GLY A 165 -20.87 8.82 5.57
N GLU A 166 -21.38 9.05 6.78
CA GLU A 166 -20.63 8.94 8.03
C GLU A 166 -20.36 7.49 8.45
N GLU A 167 -21.16 6.55 7.95
CA GLU A 167 -20.95 5.11 8.19
C GLU A 167 -19.68 4.58 7.52
N VAL A 168 -19.29 5.17 6.39
CA VAL A 168 -18.11 4.77 5.62
C VAL A 168 -16.88 5.60 6.02
N VAL A 169 -17.07 6.90 6.28
CA VAL A 169 -15.97 7.82 6.65
C VAL A 169 -16.30 8.51 7.97
N PRO A 170 -15.58 8.21 9.07
CA PRO A 170 -15.82 8.86 10.35
C PRO A 170 -15.49 10.35 10.30
N LYS A 171 -16.39 11.21 10.81
CA LYS A 171 -16.19 12.68 10.86
C LYS A 171 -14.91 13.12 11.57
N ASN A 172 -14.57 12.44 12.67
CA ASN A 172 -13.45 12.79 13.54
C ASN A 172 -12.32 11.74 13.49
N GLY A 173 -12.36 10.81 12.54
CA GLY A 173 -11.39 9.72 12.42
C GLY A 173 -10.39 9.90 11.26
N PRO A 174 -9.49 8.92 11.10
CA PRO A 174 -8.63 8.83 9.92
C PRO A 174 -9.45 8.51 8.66
N ILE A 175 -8.98 8.97 7.51
CA ILE A 175 -9.59 8.64 6.22
C ILE A 175 -9.27 7.19 5.85
N PRO A 176 -10.25 6.35 5.48
CA PRO A 176 -9.98 5.00 5.00
C PRO A 176 -9.10 5.01 3.73
N ALA A 177 -7.96 4.31 3.79
CA ALA A 177 -6.93 4.35 2.75
C ALA A 177 -7.40 3.93 1.34
N HIS A 178 -8.39 3.03 1.26
CA HIS A 178 -8.93 2.54 -0.01
C HIS A 178 -9.74 3.59 -0.79
N LEU A 179 -10.18 4.68 -0.15
CA LEU A 179 -10.99 5.72 -0.77
C LEU A 179 -10.15 6.78 -1.52
N LEU A 180 -8.85 6.85 -1.25
CA LEU A 180 -7.96 7.91 -1.75
C LEU A 180 -7.60 7.81 -3.24
N GLY A 181 -8.01 6.73 -3.93
CA GLY A 181 -8.03 6.68 -5.39
C GLY A 181 -6.79 6.15 -6.09
N ASN A 182 -5.81 5.68 -5.34
CA ASN A 182 -4.67 4.95 -5.89
C ASN A 182 -4.38 3.72 -5.02
N SER A 183 -3.96 2.64 -5.67
CA SER A 183 -3.48 1.40 -5.03
C SER A 183 -2.23 1.65 -4.19
N ARG A 184 -1.38 2.54 -4.69
CA ARG A 184 -0.23 3.12 -3.99
C ARG A 184 -0.68 4.47 -3.46
N LEU A 185 -0.67 4.66 -2.14
CA LEU A 185 -1.06 5.93 -1.49
C LEU A 185 -0.13 7.12 -1.80
N SER A 186 0.67 7.06 -2.87
CA SER A 186 1.72 8.03 -3.21
C SER A 186 1.23 9.26 -3.96
N ASP A 187 0.13 9.15 -4.73
CA ASP A 187 -0.19 10.20 -5.70
C ASP A 187 -1.35 11.08 -5.21
N TYR A 188 -1.00 12.20 -4.59
CA TYR A 188 -1.95 13.24 -4.18
C TYR A 188 -2.76 13.82 -5.36
N LEU A 189 -2.23 13.77 -6.60
CA LEU A 189 -2.95 14.16 -7.82
C LEU A 189 -4.23 13.32 -8.06
N SER A 190 -4.22 12.04 -7.68
CA SER A 190 -5.41 11.19 -7.76
C SER A 190 -6.51 11.62 -6.77
N MET A 191 -6.12 12.18 -5.61
CA MET A 191 -7.06 12.77 -4.66
C MET A 191 -7.70 14.03 -5.23
N THR A 192 -6.95 14.87 -5.92
CA THR A 192 -7.48 16.06 -6.59
C THR A 192 -8.45 15.68 -7.70
N ILE A 193 -8.17 14.67 -8.53
CA ILE A 193 -9.11 14.22 -9.57
C ILE A 193 -10.41 13.66 -8.96
N LYS A 194 -10.34 12.89 -7.86
CA LYS A 194 -11.56 12.42 -7.17
C LYS A 194 -12.34 13.54 -6.48
N CYS A 195 -11.66 14.59 -6.01
CA CYS A 195 -12.29 15.74 -5.36
C CYS A 195 -12.77 16.82 -6.35
N LEU A 196 -12.16 16.95 -7.53
CA LEU A 196 -12.44 17.99 -8.54
C LEU A 196 -13.45 17.52 -9.60
N LEU A 197 -13.67 16.21 -9.77
CA LEU A 197 -14.74 15.67 -10.61
C LEU A 197 -16.07 15.49 -9.83
N VAL A 198 -16.26 16.30 -8.80
CA VAL A 198 -17.51 16.47 -8.04
C VAL A 198 -17.80 17.95 -7.91
#